data_AF-R7AGR3-F1
#
_entry.id   AF-R7AGR3-F1
#
_cell.length_a   1.000
_cell.length_b   1.000
_cell.length_c   1.000
_cell.angle_alpha   90.00
_cell.angle_beta   90.00
_cell.angle_gamma   90.00
#
_symmetry.space_group_name_H-M   'P 1'
#
loop_
_entity.id
_entity.type
_entity.pdbx_description
1 polymer ?
#
loop_
_entity_poly.entity_id
_entity_poly.type
_entity_poly.pdbx_seq_one_letter_code
_entity_poly.pdbx_strand_id
1 'polypeptide(L)'
;MIAAGSSSMFEYPSNKAFLSTTSVSAGSTITFTNASGTVIATFVLPNASQEMVLCSTESNVSCYTGGTLSGVTYFGSQDGTNRCGYGGTISGGTSVSESGGGNRPWG
;
A
#
# COMPACT_ATOMS: atom_id res chain seq x y z
N MET A 1 8.88 -2.47 -4.03
CA MET A 1 8.69 -3.17 -2.74
C MET A 1 7.66 -2.44 -1.91
N ILE A 2 6.91 -3.15 -1.06
CA ILE A 2 5.94 -2.57 -0.14
C ILE A 2 6.29 -3.02 1.28
N ALA A 3 6.22 -2.11 2.24
CA ALA A 3 6.41 -2.43 3.65
C ALA A 3 5.37 -1.73 4.52
N ALA A 4 4.90 -2.42 5.55
CA ALA A 4 3.90 -1.95 6.50
C ALA A 4 4.20 -2.51 7.90
N GLY A 5 4.15 -1.68 8.93
CA GLY A 5 4.67 -1.98 10.26
C GLY A 5 4.61 -0.78 11.21
N SER A 6 5.29 -0.89 12.35
CA SER A 6 5.42 0.23 13.29
C SER A 6 6.43 1.27 12.79
N SER A 7 6.29 2.50 13.23
CA SER A 7 7.12 3.63 12.79
C SER A 7 8.62 3.50 13.08
N SER A 8 9.00 2.63 14.02
CA SER A 8 10.40 2.30 14.32
C SER A 8 11.02 1.26 13.39
N MET A 9 10.26 0.67 12.45
CA MET A 9 10.71 -0.47 11.65
C MET A 9 11.21 -0.10 10.24
N PHE A 10 11.09 1.16 9.81
CA PHE A 10 11.43 1.56 8.44
C PHE A 10 12.62 2.52 8.37
N GLU A 11 13.60 2.14 7.55
CA GLU A 11 14.52 3.07 6.93
C GLU A 11 14.01 3.32 5.50
N TYR A 12 13.46 4.52 5.25
CA TYR A 12 12.85 4.77 3.96
C TYR A 12 13.93 5.07 2.91
N PRO A 13 13.89 4.42 1.73
CA PRO A 13 14.69 4.87 0.61
C PRO A 13 14.32 6.32 0.26
N SER A 14 15.32 7.11 -0.13
CA SER A 14 15.12 8.51 -0.55
C SER A 14 14.10 8.64 -1.69
N ASN A 15 14.01 7.62 -2.54
CA ASN A 15 13.11 7.56 -3.69
C ASN A 15 11.92 6.60 -3.45
N LYS A 16 10.96 7.06 -2.65
CA LYS A 16 9.70 6.36 -2.37
C LYS A 16 8.56 6.96 -3.19
N ALA A 17 7.67 6.12 -3.70
CA ALA A 17 6.51 6.51 -4.49
C ALA A 17 5.31 6.91 -3.62
N PHE A 18 5.26 6.39 -2.39
CA PHE A 18 4.23 6.72 -1.41
C PHE A 18 4.74 6.43 0.00
N LEU A 19 4.41 7.31 0.95
CA LEU A 19 4.57 7.10 2.38
C LEU A 19 3.30 7.54 3.08
N SER A 20 2.78 6.74 3.99
CA SER A 20 1.71 7.16 4.89
C SER A 20 2.03 6.76 6.32
N THR A 21 1.66 7.62 7.25
CA THR A 21 1.64 7.38 8.71
C THR A 21 0.22 7.15 9.21
N THR A 22 -0.69 6.75 8.32
CA THR A 22 -2.07 6.38 8.68
C THR A 22 -2.08 4.98 9.23
N SER A 23 -2.58 4.83 10.46
CA SER A 23 -2.77 3.52 11.08
C SER A 23 -3.86 2.73 10.37
N VAL A 24 -3.59 1.45 10.09
CA VAL A 24 -4.52 0.50 9.46
C VAL A 24 -4.55 -0.81 10.24
N SER A 25 -5.71 -1.44 10.29
CA SER A 25 -5.94 -2.66 11.08
C SER A 25 -5.40 -3.92 10.41
N ALA A 26 -5.18 -4.97 11.21
CA ALA A 26 -4.96 -6.31 10.67
C ALA A 26 -6.16 -6.77 9.83
N GLY A 27 -5.91 -7.53 8.77
CA GLY A 27 -6.91 -8.00 7.81
C GLY A 27 -7.37 -6.94 6.80
N SER A 28 -6.91 -5.68 6.91
CA SER A 28 -7.23 -4.66 5.91
C SER A 28 -6.61 -5.01 4.56
N THR A 29 -7.41 -4.93 3.49
CA THR A 29 -6.90 -4.97 2.12
C THR A 29 -6.36 -3.60 1.76
N ILE A 30 -5.10 -3.54 1.37
CA ILE A 30 -4.41 -2.33 0.92
C ILE A 30 -4.22 -2.42 -0.58
N THR A 31 -4.60 -1.37 -1.30
CA THR A 31 -4.52 -1.29 -2.75
C THR A 31 -3.84 -0.02 -3.18
N PHE A 32 -2.79 -0.15 -3.97
CA PHE A 32 -2.08 0.95 -4.63
C PHE A 32 -2.48 1.01 -6.10
N THR A 33 -2.76 2.22 -6.59
CA THR A 33 -3.04 2.48 -8.01
C THR A 33 -2.11 3.52 -8.59
N ASN A 34 -1.79 3.41 -9.87
CA ASN A 34 -1.12 4.49 -10.61
C ASN A 34 -2.11 5.64 -10.93
N ALA A 35 -1.61 6.69 -11.59
CA ALA A 35 -2.39 7.87 -11.98
C ALA A 35 -3.60 7.55 -12.89
N SER A 36 -3.56 6.43 -13.62
CA SER A 36 -4.67 5.96 -14.47
C SER A 36 -5.71 5.13 -13.72
N GLY A 37 -5.54 4.92 -12.40
CA GLY A 37 -6.43 4.09 -11.58
C GLY A 37 -6.23 2.58 -11.76
N THR A 38 -5.15 2.16 -12.44
CA THR A 38 -4.81 0.74 -12.56
C THR A 38 -4.16 0.27 -11.26
N VAL A 39 -4.62 -0.86 -10.73
CA VAL A 39 -4.01 -1.47 -9.54
C VAL A 39 -2.60 -1.93 -9.88
N ILE A 40 -1.60 -1.38 -9.20
CA ILE A 40 -0.19 -1.76 -9.35
C ILE A 40 0.25 -2.74 -8.26
N ALA A 41 -0.43 -2.73 -7.12
CA ALA A 41 -0.28 -3.72 -6.07
C ALA A 41 -1.51 -3.74 -5.17
N THR A 42 -1.96 -4.92 -4.78
CA THR A 42 -2.93 -5.11 -3.70
C THR A 42 -2.49 -6.25 -2.80
N PHE A 43 -2.73 -6.15 -1.49
CA PHE A 43 -2.44 -7.20 -0.52
C PHE A 43 -3.27 -7.05 0.75
N VAL A 44 -3.46 -8.15 1.48
CA VAL A 44 -4.06 -8.14 2.81
C VAL A 44 -2.97 -8.01 3.86
N LEU A 45 -3.13 -7.05 4.78
CA LEU A 45 -2.22 -6.88 5.90
C LEU A 45 -2.45 -7.99 6.94
N PRO A 46 -1.44 -8.82 7.26
CA PRO A 46 -1.61 -9.84 8.30
C PRO A 46 -1.67 -9.23 9.70
N ASN A 47 -1.08 -8.06 9.91
CA ASN A 47 -1.01 -7.35 11.19
C ASN A 47 -1.40 -5.89 11.01
N ALA A 48 -1.81 -5.24 12.11
CA ALA A 48 -2.03 -3.81 12.10
C ALA A 48 -0.71 -3.08 11.80
N SER A 49 -0.83 -1.95 11.11
CA SER A 49 0.30 -1.13 10.70
C SER A 49 0.07 0.32 11.13
N GLN A 50 1.15 1.02 11.52
CA GLN A 50 1.13 2.45 11.79
C GLN A 50 1.65 3.25 10.61
N GLU A 51 2.49 2.64 9.77
CA GLU A 51 3.06 3.27 8.60
C GLU A 51 3.09 2.32 7.41
N MET A 52 2.95 2.86 6.21
CA MET A 52 3.02 2.12 4.97
C MET A 52 3.90 2.86 3.97
N VAL A 53 4.80 2.14 3.33
CA VAL A 53 5.67 2.68 2.28
C VAL A 53 5.57 1.82 1.03
N LEU A 54 5.42 2.48 -0.12
CA LEU A 54 5.63 1.88 -1.43
C LEU A 54 6.90 2.49 -2.02
N CYS A 55 7.90 1.66 -2.26
CA CYS A 55 9.07 2.01 -3.06
C CYS A 55 8.86 1.46 -4.48
N SER A 56 8.59 2.38 -5.40
CA SER A 56 8.35 2.15 -6.82
C SER A 56 8.93 3.31 -7.63
N THR A 57 9.16 3.11 -8.92
CA THR A 57 9.47 4.19 -9.88
C THR A 57 8.22 4.90 -10.39
N GLU A 58 7.03 4.35 -10.09
CA GLU A 58 5.75 4.97 -10.41
C GLU A 58 5.57 6.28 -9.63
N SER A 59 5.12 7.32 -10.32
CA SER A 59 4.76 8.60 -9.71
C SER A 59 3.23 8.73 -9.59
N ASN A 60 2.76 9.60 -8.69
CA ASN A 60 1.34 9.86 -8.45
C ASN A 60 0.56 8.58 -8.07
N VAL A 61 1.15 7.78 -7.18
CA VAL A 61 0.49 6.60 -6.66
C VAL A 61 -0.56 7.01 -5.63
N SER A 62 -1.75 6.43 -5.74
CA SER A 62 -2.79 6.52 -4.72
C SER A 62 -2.86 5.22 -3.92
N CYS A 63 -3.24 5.32 -2.64
CA CYS A 63 -3.40 4.18 -1.75
C CYS A 63 -4.81 4.16 -1.16
N TYR A 64 -5.40 2.97 -1.08
CA TYR A 64 -6.75 2.74 -0.60
C TYR A 64 -6.80 1.56 0.37
N THR A 65 -7.69 1.65 1.35
CA THR A 65 -8.09 0.54 2.21
C THR A 65 -9.48 0.04 1.82
N GLY A 66 -9.67 -1.29 1.79
CA GLY A 66 -10.92 -1.92 1.40
C GLY A 66 -11.25 -1.75 -0.09
N GLY A 67 -12.53 -1.49 -0.40
CA GLY A 67 -13.04 -1.34 -1.77
C GLY A 67 -13.31 -2.68 -2.46
N THR A 68 -13.80 -2.61 -3.70
CA THR A 68 -14.05 -3.76 -4.56
C THR A 68 -13.06 -3.77 -5.72
N LEU A 69 -12.32 -4.87 -5.84
CA LEU A 69 -11.34 -5.09 -6.89
C LEU A 69 -11.95 -5.85 -8.07
N SER A 70 -11.67 -5.39 -9.29
CA SER A 70 -12.16 -6.00 -10.53
C SER A 70 -11.02 -6.18 -11.54
N GLY A 71 -10.96 -7.36 -12.18
CA GLY A 71 -9.92 -7.66 -13.18
C GLY A 71 -8.50 -7.81 -12.62
N VAL A 72 -8.35 -7.95 -11.30
CA VAL A 72 -7.04 -8.17 -10.66
C VAL A 72 -6.53 -9.57 -10.97
N THR A 73 -5.27 -9.64 -11.38
CA THR A 73 -4.50 -10.88 -11.45
C THR A 73 -3.85 -11.11 -10.08
N TYR A 74 -4.30 -12.15 -9.38
CA TYR A 74 -3.74 -12.54 -8.09
C TYR A 74 -2.59 -13.52 -8.27
N PHE A 75 -1.50 -13.29 -7.53
CA PHE A 75 -0.49 -14.31 -7.33
C PHE A 75 -1.11 -15.39 -6.41
N GLY A 76 -0.93 -16.67 -6.77
CA GLY A 76 -1.60 -17.79 -6.10
C GLY A 76 -1.47 -17.73 -4.57
N SER A 77 -2.59 -17.97 -3.85
CA SER A 77 -2.63 -17.77 -2.41
C SER A 77 -1.76 -18.79 -1.67
N GLN A 78 -0.83 -18.32 -0.85
CA GLN A 78 -0.60 -18.99 0.42
C GLN A 78 -1.86 -18.69 1.25
N ASP A 79 -2.74 -19.68 1.39
CA ASP A 79 -3.67 -19.80 2.52
C ASP A 79 -5.02 -19.05 2.43
N GLY A 80 -5.39 -18.51 1.26
CA GLY A 80 -6.73 -17.94 0.99
C GLY A 80 -7.03 -16.58 1.63
N THR A 81 -6.23 -16.16 2.62
CA THR A 81 -6.33 -14.87 3.33
C THR A 81 -5.27 -13.87 2.87
N ASN A 82 -4.09 -14.32 2.46
CA ASN A 82 -3.00 -13.47 1.97
C ASN A 82 -2.99 -13.42 0.44
N ARG A 83 -3.96 -12.69 -0.13
CA ARG A 83 -4.01 -12.45 -1.58
C ARG A 83 -3.14 -11.25 -1.89
N CYS A 84 -2.11 -11.42 -2.71
CA CYS A 84 -1.42 -10.31 -3.36
C CYS A 84 -1.70 -10.32 -4.87
N GLY A 85 -1.79 -9.16 -5.51
CA GLY A 85 -2.14 -9.08 -6.92
C GLY A 85 -1.86 -7.73 -7.57
N TYR A 86 -2.11 -7.66 -8.87
CA TYR A 86 -1.90 -6.48 -9.71
C TYR A 86 -2.83 -6.48 -10.93
N GLY A 87 -2.91 -5.36 -11.64
CA GLY A 87 -3.80 -5.16 -12.79
C GLY A 87 -5.25 -4.94 -12.38
N GLY A 88 -6.09 -4.52 -13.33
CA GLY A 88 -7.49 -4.21 -13.06
C GLY A 88 -7.69 -2.87 -12.34
N THR A 89 -8.84 -2.71 -11.69
CA THR A 89 -9.28 -1.47 -11.06
C THR A 89 -9.86 -1.69 -9.66
N ILE A 90 -9.93 -0.61 -8.89
CA ILE A 90 -10.64 -0.53 -7.62
C ILE A 90 -11.82 0.43 -7.74
N SER A 91 -12.94 0.08 -7.12
CA SER A 91 -14.08 0.98 -6.91
C SER A 91 -14.43 1.05 -5.43
N GLY A 92 -14.74 2.26 -4.96
CA GLY A 92 -14.93 2.55 -3.54
C GLY A 92 -13.63 2.46 -2.74
N GLY A 93 -13.75 2.10 -1.46
CA GLY A 93 -12.63 2.11 -0.51
C GLY A 93 -12.37 3.49 0.08
N THR A 94 -11.50 3.54 1.07
CA THR A 94 -11.11 4.77 1.76
C THR A 94 -9.69 5.14 1.37
N SER A 95 -9.51 6.33 0.82
CA SER A 95 -8.19 6.84 0.46
C SER A 95 -7.32 7.00 1.70
N VAL A 96 -6.09 6.52 1.59
CA VAL A 96 -5.06 6.68 2.62
C VAL A 96 -4.27 7.93 2.28
N SER A 97 -4.19 8.87 3.22
CA SER A 97 -3.44 10.11 3.04
C SER A 97 -1.96 9.84 2.90
N GLU A 98 -1.34 10.39 1.85
CA GLU A 98 0.11 10.46 1.74
C GLU A 98 0.64 11.42 2.81
N SER A 99 1.56 10.96 3.64
CA SER A 99 2.32 11.82 4.53
C SER A 99 3.40 12.49 3.69
N GLY A 100 3.23 13.79 3.43
CA GLY A 100 4.25 14.62 2.78
C GLY A 100 5.57 14.42 3.52
N GLY A 101 6.51 13.72 2.87
CA GLY A 101 7.64 13.11 3.53
C GLY A 101 8.42 14.11 4.37
N GLY A 102 8.18 14.09 5.69
CA GLY A 102 9.07 14.69 6.63
C GLY A 102 10.40 13.98 6.48
N ASN A 103 11.37 14.66 5.89
CA ASN A 103 12.76 14.24 5.87
C ASN A 103 13.20 14.16 7.33
N ARG A 104 13.05 12.99 7.97
CA ARG A 104 13.59 12.77 9.31
C ARG A 104 15.11 12.90 9.16
N PRO A 105 15.74 13.96 9.68
CA PRO A 105 17.18 14.04 9.72
C PRO A 105 17.61 12.95 10.69
N TRP A 106 18.37 11.98 10.20
CA TRP A 106 18.90 10.92 11.04
C TRP A 106 19.94 11.49 12.00
N GLY A 107 20.14 10.79 13.12
CA GLY A 107 21.25 11.04 14.04
C GLY A 107 22.61 10.76 13.41
#